data_AF-A0AB35YWA4-F1
#
_entry.id   AF-A0AB35YWA4-F1
#
_cell.length_a   1.000
_cell.length_b   1.000
_cell.length_c   1.000
_cell.angle_alpha   90.00
_cell.angle_beta   90.00
_cell.angle_gamma   90.00
#
_symmetry.space_group_name_H-M   'P 1'
#
loop_
_entity.id
_entity.type
_entity.pdbx_description
1 polymer ?
#
loop_
_entity_poly.entity_id
_entity_poly.type
_entity_poly.pdbx_seq_one_letter_code
_entity_poly.pdbx_strand_id
1 'polypeptide(L)'
;MALHKILKIVALLLSVAGIIFLAMIIAKGDTAIVESGEGVDGFLYVAYITFAITVAFVLLFVIKGIFAGNIKNTLMSVGAFLLIVVISYVLADSNQLPTQDGGMLSESGSKWVGTGLYAFYILAIIAVGSMVFGGIKKVTK
;
A
#
# COMPACT_ATOMS: atom_id res chain seq x y z
N MET A 1 -15.40 20.99 8.88
CA MET A 1 -14.70 22.26 8.59
C MET A 1 -13.42 22.47 9.41
N ALA A 2 -13.41 22.24 10.72
CA ALA A 2 -12.20 22.45 11.55
C ALA A 2 -11.05 21.48 11.22
N LEU A 3 -11.33 20.17 11.11
CA LEU A 3 -10.30 19.15 10.82
C LEU A 3 -9.57 19.38 9.49
N HIS A 4 -10.30 19.74 8.43
CA HIS A 4 -9.70 20.05 7.13
C HIS A 4 -8.75 21.26 7.21
N LYS A 5 -9.11 22.31 7.96
CA LYS A 5 -8.23 23.47 8.17
C LYS A 5 -6.95 23.07 8.92
N ILE A 6 -7.08 22.25 9.97
CA ILE A 6 -5.94 21.75 10.75
C ILE A 6 -5.01 20.91 9.88
N LEU A 7 -5.57 19.94 9.13
CA LEU A 7 -4.78 19.08 8.25
C LEU A 7 -4.07 19.87 7.15
N LYS A 8 -4.71 20.89 6.59
CA LYS A 8 -4.08 21.76 5.59
C LYS A 8 -2.87 22.49 6.17
N ILE A 9 -2.96 22.99 7.40
CA ILE A 9 -1.85 23.66 8.09
C ILE A 9 -0.72 22.66 8.40
N VAL A 10 -1.06 21.48 8.92
CA VAL A 10 -0.06 20.43 9.19
C VAL A 10 0.65 19.99 7.91
N ALA A 11 -0.09 19.78 6.82
CA ALA A 11 0.49 19.41 5.53
C ALA A 11 1.39 20.53 4.96
N LEU A 12 1.02 21.79 5.14
CA LEU A 12 1.85 22.93 4.75
C LEU A 12 3.17 22.92 5.53
N LEU A 13 3.11 22.77 6.86
CA LEU A 13 4.30 22.75 7.72
C LEU A 13 5.24 21.58 7.38
N LEU A 14 4.70 20.38 7.19
CA LEU A 14 5.49 19.20 6.80
C LEU A 14 6.12 19.36 5.41
N SER A 15 5.39 19.95 4.47
CA SER A 15 5.91 20.24 3.13
C SER A 15 7.07 21.24 3.17
N VAL A 16 6.92 22.33 3.93
CA VAL A 16 7.98 23.33 4.10
C VAL A 16 9.19 22.71 4.79
N ALA A 17 8.99 21.94 5.86
CA ALA A 17 10.07 21.23 6.55
C ALA A 17 10.80 20.28 5.60
N GLY A 18 10.08 19.50 4.80
CA GLY A 18 10.65 18.60 3.79
C GLY A 18 11.52 19.33 2.77
N ILE A 19 11.07 20.49 2.26
CA ILE A 19 11.84 21.31 1.32
C ILE A 19 13.13 21.84 1.98
N ILE A 20 13.05 22.31 3.23
CA ILE A 20 14.22 22.82 3.96
C ILE A 20 15.24 21.70 4.19
N PHE A 21 14.79 20.53 4.66
CA PHE A 21 15.68 19.39 4.88
C PHE A 21 16.27 18.85 3.58
N LEU A 22 15.51 18.86 2.47
CA LEU A 22 16.04 18.53 1.15
C LEU A 22 17.13 19.52 0.70
N ALA A 23 16.90 20.83 0.89
CA ALA A 23 17.90 21.84 0.57
C ALA A 23 19.17 21.67 1.42
N MET A 24 19.04 21.31 2.70
CA MET A 24 20.18 20.99 3.57
C MET A 24 20.96 19.75 3.10
N ILE A 25 20.26 18.71 2.64
CA ILE A 25 20.88 17.51 2.06
C ILE A 25 21.71 17.90 0.83
N ILE A 26 21.13 18.67 -0.09
CA ILE A 26 21.81 19.12 -1.32
C ILE A 26 23.01 20.00 -0.97
N ALA A 27 22.90 20.88 0.04
CA ALA A 27 23.98 21.78 0.44
C ALA A 27 25.17 21.06 1.10
N LYS A 28 24.96 19.91 1.77
CA LYS A 28 26.04 19.11 2.36
C LYS A 28 26.88 18.37 1.30
N GLY A 29 26.28 18.01 0.17
CA GLY A 29 26.95 17.27 -0.92
C GLY A 29 27.10 15.77 -0.64
N ASP A 30 27.31 15.00 -1.71
CA ASP A 30 27.27 13.53 -1.70
C ASP A 30 28.37 12.89 -0.83
N THR A 31 29.53 13.54 -0.69
CA THR A 31 30.69 12.97 0.01
C THR A 31 30.42 12.73 1.50
N ALA A 32 29.73 13.66 2.18
CA ALA A 32 29.39 13.52 3.59
C ALA A 32 28.25 12.51 3.84
N ILE A 33 27.33 12.37 2.88
CA ILE A 33 26.17 11.49 3.02
C ILE A 33 26.54 10.02 2.77
N VAL A 34 27.44 9.75 1.82
CA VAL A 34 27.85 8.38 1.48
C VAL A 34 28.72 7.75 2.58
N GLU A 35 29.51 8.53 3.32
CA GLU A 35 30.40 8.01 4.36
C GLU A 35 29.72 7.80 5.73
N SER A 36 28.82 8.68 6.16
CA SER A 36 28.22 8.63 7.52
C SER A 36 26.69 8.67 7.56
N GLY A 37 26.01 8.99 6.44
CA GLY A 37 24.57 9.24 6.41
C GLY A 37 24.12 10.51 7.15
N GLU A 38 25.05 11.27 7.74
CA GLU A 38 24.72 12.45 8.55
C GLU A 38 24.12 13.57 7.69
N GLY A 39 22.92 14.01 8.09
CA GLY A 39 22.20 15.10 7.42
C GLY A 39 20.92 14.67 6.71
N VAL A 40 20.65 13.36 6.63
CA VAL A 40 19.37 12.84 6.10
C VAL A 40 18.30 12.71 7.20
N ASP A 41 18.71 12.70 8.47
CA ASP A 41 17.83 12.45 9.62
C ASP A 41 16.60 13.36 9.64
N GLY A 42 16.80 14.67 9.39
CA GLY A 42 15.71 15.63 9.38
C GLY A 42 14.65 15.31 8.31
N PHE A 43 15.08 14.89 7.12
CA PHE A 43 14.16 14.47 6.05
C PHE A 43 13.45 13.16 6.42
N LEU A 44 14.19 12.22 7.03
CA LEU A 44 13.65 10.94 7.47
C LEU A 44 12.60 11.11 8.58
N TYR A 45 12.81 12.03 9.52
CA TYR A 45 11.80 12.38 10.53
C TYR A 45 10.52 12.95 9.91
N VAL A 46 10.63 13.82 8.90
CA VAL A 46 9.44 14.32 8.18
C VAL A 46 8.68 13.18 7.50
N ALA A 47 9.41 12.23 6.89
CA ALA A 47 8.81 11.04 6.28
C ALA A 47 8.10 10.17 7.33
N TYR A 48 8.75 9.87 8.45
CA TYR A 48 8.16 9.07 9.52
C TYR A 48 6.95 9.72 10.17
N ILE A 49 6.98 11.04 10.41
CA ILE A 49 5.83 11.78 10.94
C ILE A 49 4.65 11.72 9.95
N THR A 50 4.92 11.94 8.66
CA THR A 50 3.89 11.87 7.61
C THR A 50 3.29 10.48 7.51
N PHE A 51 4.13 9.44 7.55
CA PHE A 51 3.70 8.05 7.55
C PHE A 51 2.85 7.73 8.78
N ALA A 52 3.29 8.13 9.98
CA ALA A 52 2.56 7.91 11.22
C ALA A 52 1.19 8.58 11.22
N ILE A 53 1.11 9.84 10.75
CA ILE A 53 -0.17 10.56 10.59
C ILE A 53 -1.08 9.81 9.62
N THR A 54 -0.53 9.38 8.48
CA THR A 54 -1.30 8.67 7.45
C THR A 54 -1.87 7.36 7.99
N VAL A 55 -1.04 6.53 8.62
CA VAL A 55 -1.46 5.28 9.25
C VAL A 55 -2.51 5.54 10.33
N ALA A 56 -2.30 6.53 11.20
CA ALA A 56 -3.26 6.88 12.24
C ALA A 56 -4.64 7.25 11.66
N PHE A 57 -4.66 8.11 10.63
CA PHE A 57 -5.92 8.48 9.99
C PHE A 57 -6.59 7.32 9.26
N VAL A 58 -5.82 6.50 8.53
CA VAL A 58 -6.36 5.31 7.87
C VAL A 58 -7.01 4.39 8.90
N LEU A 59 -6.32 4.07 9.99
CA LEU A 59 -6.87 3.22 11.05
C LEU A 59 -8.13 3.83 11.67
N LEU A 60 -8.10 5.11 12.04
CA LEU A 60 -9.26 5.80 12.63
C LEU A 60 -10.47 5.80 11.69
N PHE A 61 -10.27 6.13 10.41
CA PHE A 61 -11.36 6.20 9.45
C PHE A 61 -11.87 4.83 9.02
N VAL A 62 -10.99 3.84 8.89
CA VAL A 62 -11.38 2.45 8.60
C VAL A 62 -12.23 1.91 9.76
N ILE A 63 -11.75 2.01 11.00
CA ILE A 63 -12.49 1.56 12.19
C ILE A 63 -13.84 2.27 12.28
N LYS A 64 -13.84 3.60 12.19
CA LYS A 64 -15.07 4.39 12.22
C LYS A 64 -16.03 4.01 11.09
N GLY A 65 -15.52 3.80 9.89
CA GLY A 65 -16.32 3.40 8.72
C GLY A 65 -16.93 2.01 8.89
N ILE A 66 -16.19 1.07 9.47
CA ILE A 66 -16.66 -0.28 9.78
C ILE A 66 -17.81 -0.25 10.79
N PHE A 67 -17.67 0.53 11.88
CA PHE A 67 -18.71 0.63 12.92
C PHE A 67 -19.94 1.45 12.50
N ALA A 68 -19.77 2.45 11.64
CA ALA A 68 -20.89 3.24 11.13
C ALA A 68 -21.65 2.52 9.99
N GLY A 69 -21.01 1.57 9.31
CA GLY A 69 -21.55 0.86 8.17
C GLY A 69 -22.19 -0.49 8.51
N ASN A 70 -22.53 -1.25 7.46
CA ASN A 70 -22.99 -2.61 7.61
C ASN A 70 -21.81 -3.56 7.80
N ILE A 71 -21.48 -3.85 9.07
CA ILE A 71 -20.39 -4.74 9.47
C ILE A 71 -20.44 -6.10 8.78
N LYS A 72 -21.64 -6.66 8.55
CA LYS A 72 -21.82 -7.97 7.92
C LYS A 72 -21.35 -7.95 6.47
N ASN A 73 -21.70 -6.91 5.72
CA ASN A 73 -21.27 -6.77 4.32
C ASN A 73 -19.77 -6.55 4.21
N THR A 74 -19.20 -5.74 5.11
CA THR A 74 -17.74 -5.53 5.16
C THR A 74 -17.01 -6.81 5.52
N LEU A 75 -17.50 -7.57 6.50
CA LEU A 75 -16.88 -8.84 6.88
C LEU A 75 -17.00 -9.88 5.77
N MET A 76 -18.12 -9.89 5.04
CA MET A 76 -18.32 -10.77 3.89
C MET A 76 -17.38 -10.42 2.74
N SER A 77 -17.16 -9.14 2.43
CA SER A 77 -16.22 -8.74 1.37
C SER A 77 -14.77 -9.04 1.75
N VAL A 78 -14.37 -8.74 2.99
CA VAL A 78 -13.04 -9.07 3.51
C VAL A 78 -12.83 -10.59 3.55
N GLY A 79 -13.84 -11.35 4.02
CA GLY A 79 -13.79 -12.81 4.06
C GLY A 79 -13.67 -13.42 2.66
N ALA A 80 -14.44 -12.92 1.68
CA ALA A 80 -14.34 -13.38 0.30
C ALA A 80 -12.95 -13.08 -0.31
N PHE A 81 -12.40 -11.89 -0.04
CA PHE A 81 -11.04 -11.55 -0.47
C PHE A 81 -9.99 -12.47 0.17
N LEU A 82 -10.07 -12.70 1.49
CA LEU A 82 -9.17 -13.60 2.20
C LEU A 82 -9.27 -15.03 1.69
N LEU A 83 -10.48 -15.50 1.37
CA LEU A 83 -10.68 -16.82 0.77
C LEU A 83 -9.94 -16.94 -0.57
N ILE A 84 -9.98 -15.91 -1.41
CA ILE A 84 -9.22 -15.87 -2.66
C ILE A 84 -7.72 -15.90 -2.39
N VAL A 85 -7.22 -15.13 -1.41
CA VAL A 85 -5.81 -15.15 -1.04
C VAL A 85 -5.37 -16.53 -0.55
N VAL A 86 -6.18 -17.20 0.26
CA VAL A 86 -5.90 -18.57 0.75
C VAL A 86 -5.85 -19.56 -0.41
N ILE A 87 -6.83 -19.53 -1.31
CA ILE A 87 -6.84 -20.37 -2.52
C ILE A 87 -5.58 -20.10 -3.36
N SER A 88 -5.25 -18.83 -3.53
CA SER A 88 -4.07 -18.41 -4.31
C SER A 88 -2.77 -18.88 -3.67
N TYR A 89 -2.68 -18.88 -2.34
CA TYR A 89 -1.52 -19.36 -1.59
C TYR A 89 -1.34 -20.87 -1.70
N VAL A 90 -2.45 -21.62 -1.70
CA VAL A 90 -2.43 -23.08 -1.91
C VAL A 90 -2.00 -23.42 -3.33
N LEU A 91 -2.46 -22.64 -4.33
CA LEU A 91 -2.07 -22.81 -5.73
C LEU A 91 -0.63 -22.34 -6.02
N ALA A 92 -0.10 -21.42 -5.22
CA ALA A 92 1.24 -20.87 -5.41
C ALA A 92 2.33 -21.91 -5.12
N ASP A 93 3.23 -22.07 -6.09
CA ASP A 93 4.44 -22.86 -5.95
C ASP A 93 5.50 -22.10 -5.13
N SER A 94 6.34 -22.84 -4.41
CA SER A 94 7.49 -22.33 -3.65
C SER A 94 8.81 -22.51 -4.38
N ASN A 95 8.80 -22.94 -5.64
CA ASN A 95 10.03 -23.15 -6.39
C ASN A 95 10.92 -21.90 -6.40
N GLN A 96 12.22 -22.07 -6.20
CA GLN A 96 13.17 -20.96 -6.13
C GLN A 96 13.33 -20.35 -7.52
N LEU A 97 12.86 -19.12 -7.67
CA LEU A 97 12.90 -18.38 -8.93
C LEU A 97 14.23 -17.60 -9.01
N PRO A 98 14.92 -17.61 -10.16
CA PRO A 98 16.10 -16.79 -10.35
C PRO A 98 15.73 -15.30 -10.31
N THR A 99 16.48 -14.53 -9.53
CA THR A 99 16.42 -13.07 -9.42
C THR A 99 17.22 -12.43 -10.56
N GLN A 100 16.88 -11.19 -10.95
CA GLN A 100 17.61 -10.44 -11.99
C GLN A 100 19.09 -10.23 -11.69
N ASP A 101 19.47 -10.24 -10.41
CA ASP A 101 20.85 -10.09 -9.94
C ASP A 101 21.63 -11.44 -9.88
N GLY A 102 21.07 -12.52 -10.44
CA GLY A 102 21.71 -13.84 -10.48
C GLY A 102 21.61 -14.67 -9.18
N GLY A 103 20.97 -14.14 -8.14
CA GLY A 103 20.61 -14.89 -6.93
C GLY A 103 19.33 -15.71 -7.10
N MET A 104 19.03 -16.60 -6.15
CA MET A 104 17.72 -17.29 -6.08
C MET A 104 16.81 -16.58 -5.08
N LEU A 105 15.54 -16.38 -5.42
CA LEU A 105 14.52 -15.97 -4.46
C LEU A 105 14.32 -17.07 -3.41
N SER A 106 14.18 -16.66 -2.15
CA SER A 106 13.82 -17.59 -1.08
C SER A 106 12.50 -18.28 -1.41
N GLU A 107 12.35 -19.54 -1.01
CA GLU A 107 11.14 -20.34 -1.26
C GLU A 107 9.87 -19.63 -0.75
N SER A 108 9.97 -18.98 0.41
CA SER A 108 8.89 -18.18 0.98
C SER A 108 8.59 -16.93 0.15
N GLY A 109 9.62 -16.20 -0.29
CA GLY A 109 9.46 -15.02 -1.14
C GLY A 109 8.80 -15.37 -2.47
N SER A 110 9.28 -16.42 -3.13
CA SER A 110 8.71 -16.94 -4.37
C SER A 110 7.23 -17.32 -4.21
N LYS A 111 6.89 -18.02 -3.12
CA LYS A 111 5.51 -18.42 -2.84
C LYS A 111 4.58 -17.22 -2.61
N TRP A 112 5.01 -16.19 -1.89
CA TRP A 112 4.22 -14.98 -1.70
C TRP A 112 4.01 -14.19 -2.99
N VAL A 113 5.04 -14.12 -3.85
CA VAL A 113 4.93 -13.51 -5.18
C VAL A 113 3.92 -14.28 -6.04
N GLY A 114 4.04 -15.62 -6.10
CA GLY A 114 3.10 -16.49 -6.79
C GLY A 114 1.67 -16.33 -6.26
N THR A 115 1.50 -16.24 -4.95
CA THR A 115 0.21 -15.99 -4.30
C THR A 115 -0.42 -14.69 -4.77
N GLY A 116 0.36 -13.61 -4.82
CA GLY A 116 -0.11 -12.32 -5.32
C GLY A 116 -0.54 -12.39 -6.79
N LEU A 117 0.21 -13.12 -7.61
CA LEU A 117 -0.08 -13.31 -9.03
C LEU A 117 -1.39 -14.10 -9.24
N TYR A 118 -1.54 -15.24 -8.57
CA TYR A 118 -2.77 -16.05 -8.62
C TYR A 118 -3.99 -15.27 -8.11
N ALA A 119 -3.85 -14.53 -7.00
CA ALA A 119 -4.93 -13.71 -6.47
C ALA A 119 -5.35 -12.63 -7.46
N PHE A 120 -4.38 -11.98 -8.10
CA PHE A 120 -4.63 -10.98 -9.14
C PHE A 120 -5.38 -11.60 -10.33
N TYR A 121 -4.93 -12.76 -10.85
CA TYR A 121 -5.59 -13.40 -11.99
C TYR A 121 -7.02 -13.85 -11.69
N ILE A 122 -7.25 -14.45 -10.51
CA ILE A 122 -8.59 -14.86 -10.08
C ILE A 122 -9.52 -13.64 -9.99
N LEU A 123 -9.06 -12.58 -9.31
CA LEU A 123 -9.84 -11.35 -9.17
C LEU A 123 -10.08 -10.66 -10.52
N ALA A 124 -9.09 -10.65 -11.41
CA ALA A 124 -9.21 -10.08 -12.74
C ALA A 124 -10.29 -10.80 -13.57
N ILE A 125 -10.30 -12.13 -13.57
CA ILE A 125 -11.33 -12.93 -14.26
C ILE A 125 -12.71 -12.65 -13.67
N ILE A 126 -12.84 -12.64 -12.34
CA ILE A 126 -14.10 -12.31 -11.66
C ILE A 126 -14.57 -10.91 -12.04
N ALA A 127 -13.69 -9.92 -12.04
CA ALA A 127 -14.00 -8.54 -12.37
C ALA A 127 -14.47 -8.39 -13.83
N VAL A 128 -13.71 -8.94 -14.79
CA VAL A 128 -14.08 -8.90 -16.22
C VAL A 128 -15.42 -9.62 -16.43
N GLY A 129 -15.59 -10.82 -15.89
CA GLY A 129 -16.83 -11.58 -16.03
C GLY A 129 -18.05 -10.85 -15.45
N SER A 130 -17.90 -10.22 -14.28
CA SER A 130 -18.98 -9.45 -13.66
C SER A 130 -19.29 -8.15 -14.42
N MET A 131 -18.29 -7.48 -15.01
CA MET A 131 -18.52 -6.33 -15.89
C MET A 131 -19.25 -6.72 -17.18
N VAL A 132 -18.85 -7.81 -17.84
CA VAL A 132 -19.51 -8.30 -19.06
C VAL A 132 -20.95 -8.69 -18.78
N PHE A 133 -21.20 -9.47 -17.71
CA PHE A 133 -22.55 -9.84 -17.31
C PHE A 133 -23.41 -8.63 -16.97
N GLY A 134 -22.87 -7.66 -16.23
CA GLY A 134 -23.54 -6.41 -15.90
C GLY A 134 -23.86 -5.57 -17.15
N GLY A 135 -22.95 -5.53 -18.12
CA GLY A 135 -23.13 -4.87 -19.41
C GLY A 135 -24.26 -5.50 -20.23
N ILE A 136 -24.25 -6.82 -20.42
CA ILE A 136 -25.28 -7.54 -21.16
C ILE A 136 -26.65 -7.32 -20.52
N LYS A 137 -26.76 -7.51 -19.20
CA LYS A 137 -28.02 -7.33 -18.47
C LYS A 137 -28.60 -5.92 -18.58
N LYS A 138 -27.73 -4.90 -18.71
CA LYS A 138 -28.14 -3.51 -18.89
C LYS A 138 -28.64 -3.20 -20.30
N VAL A 139 -28.20 -3.95 -21.32
CA VAL A 139 -28.62 -3.76 -22.72
C VAL A 139 -29.89 -4.57 -23.03
N THR A 140 -30.07 -5.72 -22.39
CA THR A 140 -31.25 -6.59 -22.58
C THR A 140 -32.47 -6.15 -21.76
N LYS A 141 -32.31 -5.21 -20.82
CA LYS A 141 -33.40 -4.65 -20.01
C LYS A 141 -33.67 -3.21 -20.44
#